data_AF-A0A7W1KBR0-F1
#
_entry.id   AF-A0A7W1KBR0-F1
#
_cell.length_a   1.000
_cell.length_b   1.000
_cell.length_c   1.000
_cell.angle_alpha   90.00
_cell.angle_beta   90.00
_cell.angle_gamma   90.00
#
_symmetry.space_group_name_H-M   'P 1'
#
loop_
_entity.id
_entity.type
_entity.pdbx_description
1 polymer ?
#
loop_
_entity_poly.entity_id
_entity_poly.type
_entity_poly.pdbx_seq_one_letter_code
_entity_poly.pdbx_strand_id
1 'polypeptide(L)'
;VSSFVFGAGDPTLWTHEGLSAQTHEWTKGEFGPAPLTFFKQISKCVHKGHLVSVEGRPELPESFVAQAPQTDARFSFITGGANNCFLPESQQRTFDWFERREPGRHSLHIVPKYGHLDVFVGENAGRDWHPIILGELNKMP
;
A
#
# COMPACT_ATOMS: atom_id res chain seq x y z
N VAL A 1 2.52 2.32 19.54
CA VAL A 1 2.62 0.85 19.36
C VAL A 1 2.79 0.48 17.90
N SER A 2 1.98 1.00 16.99
CA SER A 2 2.12 0.78 15.54
C SER A 2 3.52 1.06 14.99
N SER A 3 4.12 2.22 15.31
CA SER A 3 5.47 2.55 14.84
C SER A 3 6.55 1.58 15.34
N PHE A 4 6.36 1.02 16.53
CA PHE A 4 7.24 -0.02 17.08
C PHE A 4 7.04 -1.37 16.36
N VAL A 5 5.79 -1.75 16.06
CA VAL A 5 5.46 -3.02 15.38
C VAL A 5 6.01 -3.06 13.95
N PHE A 6 5.92 -1.95 13.22
CA PHE A 6 6.40 -1.88 11.83
C PHE A 6 7.86 -1.41 11.72
N GLY A 7 8.44 -0.88 12.81
CA GLY A 7 9.87 -0.59 12.91
C GLY A 7 10.40 0.50 11.99
N ALA A 8 9.54 1.35 11.41
CA ALA A 8 9.93 2.39 10.45
C ALA A 8 9.10 3.68 10.59
N GLY A 9 9.78 4.82 10.76
CA GLY A 9 9.20 6.16 10.76
C GLY A 9 8.42 6.55 12.02
N ASP A 10 8.27 7.86 12.25
CA ASP A 10 7.35 8.41 13.22
C ASP A 10 6.68 9.67 12.64
N PRO A 11 5.37 9.64 12.31
CA PRO A 11 4.45 8.52 12.46
C PRO A 11 4.51 7.51 11.29
N THR A 12 4.21 6.23 11.56
CA THR A 12 4.30 5.15 10.55
C THR A 12 3.03 4.96 9.72
N LEU A 13 1.87 4.94 10.38
CA LEU A 13 0.62 4.51 9.75
C LEU A 13 -0.28 5.66 9.29
N TRP A 14 -0.27 6.81 9.95
CA TRP A 14 -1.11 7.96 9.61
C TRP A 14 -0.41 9.25 10.02
N THR A 15 -0.82 10.37 9.47
CA THR A 15 -0.42 11.67 9.99
C THR A 15 -1.29 12.05 11.17
N HIS A 16 -0.69 12.53 12.27
CA HIS A 16 -1.47 12.90 13.44
C HIS A 16 -2.32 14.15 13.18
N GLU A 17 -1.80 15.06 12.37
CA GLU A 17 -2.45 16.28 11.92
C GLU A 17 -3.65 15.99 10.98
N GLY A 18 -3.64 14.82 10.34
CA GLY A 18 -4.69 14.38 9.43
C GLY A 18 -5.88 13.69 10.12
N LEU A 19 -5.83 13.45 11.43
CA LEU A 19 -6.89 12.78 12.17
C LEU A 19 -7.67 13.74 13.06
N SER A 20 -9.01 13.59 13.06
CA SER A 20 -9.84 14.18 14.11
C SER A 20 -9.52 13.55 15.47
N ALA A 21 -9.77 14.28 16.56
CA ALA A 21 -9.58 13.73 17.91
C ALA A 21 -10.42 12.47 18.16
N GLN A 22 -11.66 12.42 17.63
CA GLN A 22 -12.53 11.24 17.74
C GLN A 22 -11.95 10.04 17.00
N THR A 23 -11.45 10.25 15.77
CA THR A 23 -10.82 9.20 14.97
C THR A 23 -9.54 8.70 15.63
N HIS A 24 -8.73 9.61 16.17
CA HIS A 24 -7.50 9.28 16.88
C HIS A 24 -7.79 8.37 18.09
N GLU A 25 -8.78 8.71 18.91
CA GLU A 25 -9.21 7.86 20.02
C GLU A 25 -9.76 6.50 19.56
N TRP A 26 -10.61 6.50 18.53
CA TRP A 26 -11.20 5.29 17.97
C TRP A 26 -10.14 4.29 17.46
N THR A 27 -9.11 4.77 16.73
CA THR A 27 -8.07 3.91 16.13
C THR A 27 -7.29 3.06 17.13
N LYS A 28 -7.33 3.39 18.43
CA LYS A 28 -6.68 2.59 19.50
C LYS A 28 -7.24 1.17 19.60
N GLY A 29 -8.52 0.97 19.25
CA GLY A 29 -9.23 -0.31 19.37
C GLY A 29 -9.27 -1.14 18.09
N GLU A 30 -8.81 -0.61 16.95
CA GLU A 30 -9.15 -1.14 15.63
C GLU A 30 -8.08 -2.07 15.04
N PHE A 31 -6.99 -2.33 15.78
CA PHE A 31 -5.95 -3.25 15.35
C PHE A 31 -6.20 -4.67 15.85
N GLY A 32 -6.57 -5.55 14.92
CA GLY A 32 -6.74 -6.98 15.16
C GLY A 32 -5.42 -7.75 15.27
N PRO A 33 -5.48 -9.02 15.75
CA PRO A 33 -4.30 -9.87 15.87
C PRO A 33 -3.73 -10.25 14.49
N ALA A 34 -2.40 -10.25 14.38
CA ALA A 34 -1.67 -10.78 13.24
C ALA A 34 -0.63 -11.82 13.71
N PRO A 35 -0.48 -12.97 13.02
CA PRO A 35 0.47 -13.99 13.43
C PRO A 35 1.91 -13.56 13.16
N LEU A 36 2.87 -13.98 14.00
CA LEU A 36 4.29 -13.65 13.79
C LEU A 36 4.85 -14.16 12.45
N THR A 37 4.24 -15.19 11.87
CA THR A 37 4.59 -15.71 10.53
C THR A 37 4.36 -14.67 9.43
N PHE A 38 3.38 -13.77 9.59
CA PHE A 38 3.15 -12.65 8.67
C PHE A 38 4.37 -11.72 8.61
N PHE A 39 4.88 -11.30 9.77
CA PHE A 39 6.06 -10.43 9.85
C PHE A 39 7.33 -11.13 9.31
N LYS A 40 7.46 -12.45 9.52
CA LYS A 40 8.54 -13.23 8.89
C LYS A 40 8.45 -13.16 7.36
N GLN A 41 7.26 -13.26 6.78
CA GLN A 41 7.09 -13.14 5.33
C GLN A 41 7.38 -11.73 4.83
N ILE A 42 6.89 -10.68 5.51
CA ILE A 42 7.22 -9.29 5.16
C ILE A 42 8.74 -9.10 5.14
N SER A 43 9.43 -9.55 6.19
CA SER A 43 10.89 -9.42 6.28
C SER A 43 11.60 -10.08 5.11
N LYS A 44 11.18 -11.28 4.69
CA LYS A 44 11.72 -11.95 3.50
C LYS A 44 11.52 -11.13 2.22
N CYS A 45 10.31 -10.59 2.00
CA CYS A 45 10.02 -9.75 0.85
C CYS A 45 10.86 -8.46 0.85
N VAL A 46 11.00 -7.80 2.01
CA VAL A 46 11.81 -6.59 2.17
C VAL A 46 13.29 -6.87 1.85
N HIS A 47 13.86 -7.96 2.38
CA HIS A 47 15.24 -8.35 2.09
C HIS A 47 15.48 -8.66 0.60
N LYS A 48 14.49 -9.21 -0.09
CA LYS A 48 14.56 -9.49 -1.54
C LYS A 48 14.19 -8.29 -2.41
N GLY A 49 13.60 -7.25 -1.84
CA GLY A 49 13.12 -6.06 -2.54
C GLY A 49 11.89 -6.28 -3.42
N HIS A 50 11.23 -7.43 -3.32
CA HIS A 50 10.01 -7.77 -4.07
C HIS A 50 9.25 -8.92 -3.38
N LEU A 51 8.02 -9.18 -3.82
CA LEU A 51 7.22 -10.29 -3.30
C LEU A 51 7.81 -11.64 -3.70
N VAL A 52 7.97 -12.51 -2.72
CA VAL A 52 8.35 -13.92 -2.89
C VAL A 52 7.25 -14.83 -2.34
N SER A 53 7.21 -16.07 -2.80
CA SER A 53 6.23 -17.04 -2.31
C SER A 53 6.39 -17.30 -0.80
N VAL A 54 5.29 -17.66 -0.16
CA VAL A 54 5.31 -18.23 1.19
C VAL A 54 5.64 -19.72 1.08
N GLU A 55 6.39 -20.25 2.05
CA GLU A 55 6.78 -21.67 2.07
C GLU A 55 5.56 -22.60 2.00
N GLY A 56 5.71 -23.73 1.28
CA GLY A 56 4.67 -24.75 1.16
C GLY A 56 3.57 -24.43 0.14
N ARG A 57 3.80 -23.47 -0.76
CA ARG A 57 2.87 -23.07 -1.83
C ARG A 57 3.48 -23.27 -3.22
N PRO A 58 3.60 -24.54 -3.71
CA PRO A 58 4.17 -24.84 -5.01
C PRO A 58 3.35 -24.29 -6.19
N GLU A 59 2.08 -23.95 -5.97
CA GLU A 59 1.21 -23.31 -6.96
C GLU A 59 1.58 -21.85 -7.24
N LEU A 60 2.38 -21.22 -6.37
CA LEU A 60 2.81 -19.84 -6.50
C LEU A 60 4.24 -19.76 -7.07
N PRO A 61 4.56 -18.74 -7.89
CA PRO A 61 5.93 -18.55 -8.35
C PRO A 61 6.85 -18.19 -7.19
N GLU A 62 8.09 -18.67 -7.22
CA GLU A 62 9.10 -18.30 -6.21
C GLU A 62 9.31 -16.78 -6.13
N SER A 63 9.27 -16.10 -7.28
CA SER A 63 9.36 -14.65 -7.42
C SER A 63 8.25 -14.13 -8.34
N PHE A 64 7.44 -13.20 -7.84
CA PHE A 64 6.33 -12.62 -8.60
C PHE A 64 6.77 -11.65 -9.71
N VAL A 65 8.02 -11.19 -9.68
CA VAL A 65 8.58 -10.29 -10.71
C VAL A 65 9.31 -11.03 -11.83
N ALA A 66 9.50 -12.35 -11.70
CA ALA A 66 10.20 -13.19 -12.67
C ALA A 66 9.33 -13.59 -13.87
N GLN A 67 8.01 -13.40 -13.78
CA GLN A 67 7.07 -13.73 -14.84
C GLN A 67 6.05 -12.60 -15.04
N ALA A 68 5.30 -12.66 -16.14
CA ALA A 68 4.20 -11.71 -16.37
C ALA A 68 3.07 -11.92 -15.34
N PRO A 69 2.29 -10.87 -15.02
CA PRO A 69 1.07 -11.02 -14.22
C PRO A 69 0.15 -12.05 -14.86
N GLN A 70 -0.42 -12.93 -14.06
CA GLN A 70 -1.43 -13.89 -14.51
C GLN A 70 -2.84 -13.30 -14.38
N THR A 71 -3.01 -12.06 -14.83
CA THR A 71 -4.27 -11.30 -14.81
C THR A 71 -4.25 -10.23 -15.89
N ASP A 72 -5.43 -9.91 -16.39
CA ASP A 72 -5.76 -8.82 -17.30
C ASP A 72 -6.35 -7.60 -16.56
N ALA A 73 -6.28 -7.56 -15.23
CA ALA A 73 -6.77 -6.43 -14.46
C ALA A 73 -5.98 -5.14 -14.74
N ARG A 74 -6.71 -4.02 -14.86
CA ARG A 74 -6.11 -2.67 -14.86
C ARG A 74 -5.85 -2.22 -13.42
N PHE A 75 -4.60 -2.01 -13.07
CA PHE A 75 -4.22 -1.46 -11.76
C PHE A 75 -4.17 0.08 -11.73
N SER A 76 -4.71 0.66 -10.66
CA SER A 76 -4.48 2.05 -10.26
C SER A 76 -3.78 2.05 -8.90
N PHE A 77 -2.51 2.44 -8.87
CA PHE A 77 -1.72 2.50 -7.64
C PHE A 77 -1.95 3.85 -6.96
N ILE A 78 -2.46 3.85 -5.73
CA ILE A 78 -2.76 5.08 -4.99
C ILE A 78 -2.07 4.99 -3.64
N THR A 79 -1.32 6.03 -3.25
CA THR A 79 -0.59 6.06 -1.98
C THR A 79 -0.38 7.49 -1.48
N GLY A 80 -0.13 7.62 -0.18
CA GLY A 80 0.19 8.89 0.45
C GLY A 80 1.68 9.17 0.34
N GLY A 81 2.05 10.40 0.00
CA GLY A 81 3.45 10.82 -0.16
C GLY A 81 4.27 10.86 1.13
N ALA A 82 3.62 10.78 2.30
CA ALA A 82 4.24 10.66 3.61
C ALA A 82 4.05 9.26 4.22
N ASN A 83 3.74 8.25 3.41
CA ASN A 83 3.55 6.88 3.86
C ASN A 83 4.89 6.24 4.28
N ASN A 84 5.09 6.11 5.59
CA ASN A 84 6.29 5.50 6.17
C ASN A 84 6.17 3.98 6.40
N CYS A 85 4.98 3.40 6.20
CA CYS A 85 4.74 1.96 6.35
C CYS A 85 5.09 1.20 5.06
N PHE A 86 4.53 1.64 3.94
CA PHE A 86 4.86 1.16 2.59
C PHE A 86 5.20 2.36 1.72
N LEU A 87 6.50 2.62 1.62
CA LEU A 87 7.04 3.83 1.01
C LEU A 87 6.46 4.10 -0.39
N PRO A 88 6.18 5.37 -0.78
CA PRO A 88 5.69 5.71 -2.12
C PRO A 88 6.54 5.12 -3.25
N GLU A 89 7.85 5.02 -3.05
CA GLU A 89 8.81 4.44 -3.98
C GLU A 89 8.55 2.95 -4.24
N SER A 90 7.91 2.22 -3.31
CA SER A 90 7.45 0.85 -3.57
C SER A 90 6.32 0.80 -4.60
N GLN A 91 5.39 1.76 -4.54
CA GLN A 91 4.28 1.88 -5.49
C GLN A 91 4.80 2.34 -6.86
N GLN A 92 5.71 3.32 -6.89
CA GLN A 92 6.37 3.75 -8.12
C GLN A 92 7.10 2.59 -8.82
N ARG A 93 7.92 1.83 -8.09
CA ARG A 93 8.63 0.67 -8.66
C ARG A 93 7.69 -0.39 -9.22
N THR A 94 6.55 -0.60 -8.56
CA THR A 94 5.53 -1.54 -9.03
C THR A 94 4.87 -1.00 -10.30
N PHE A 95 4.46 0.27 -10.30
CA PHE A 95 3.93 0.95 -11.49
C PHE A 95 4.91 0.86 -12.67
N ASP A 96 6.18 1.22 -12.49
CA ASP A 96 7.19 1.18 -13.56
C ASP A 96 7.36 -0.24 -14.12
N TRP A 97 7.21 -1.27 -13.28
CA TRP A 97 7.31 -2.67 -13.72
C TRP A 97 6.14 -3.08 -14.62
N PHE A 98 4.93 -2.61 -14.31
CA PHE A 98 3.75 -2.79 -15.15
C PHE A 98 3.81 -1.92 -16.42
N GLU A 99 4.21 -0.65 -16.29
CA GLU A 99 4.30 0.32 -17.38
C GLU A 99 5.29 -0.12 -18.48
N ARG A 100 6.40 -0.77 -18.10
CA ARG A 100 7.33 -1.36 -19.09
C ARG A 100 6.72 -2.47 -19.95
N ARG A 101 5.65 -3.12 -19.48
CA ARG A 101 4.98 -4.25 -20.16
C ARG A 101 3.73 -3.81 -20.91
N GLU A 102 2.98 -2.90 -20.29
CA GLU A 102 1.67 -2.46 -20.76
C GLU A 102 1.61 -0.92 -20.71
N PRO A 103 2.36 -0.22 -21.58
CA PRO A 103 2.48 1.24 -21.53
C PRO A 103 1.12 1.93 -21.61
N GLY A 104 0.87 2.88 -20.70
CA GLY A 104 -0.36 3.67 -20.63
C GLY A 104 -1.58 2.94 -20.12
N ARG A 105 -1.48 1.65 -19.77
CA ARG A 105 -2.62 0.86 -19.24
C ARG A 105 -2.90 1.19 -17.78
N HIS A 106 -1.86 1.42 -16.98
CA HIS A 106 -1.94 1.57 -15.54
C HIS A 106 -1.85 3.03 -15.11
N SER A 107 -2.18 3.32 -13.85
CA SER A 107 -2.04 4.66 -13.28
C SER A 107 -1.35 4.65 -11.92
N LEU A 108 -0.68 5.74 -11.58
CA LEU A 108 -0.07 5.98 -10.28
C LEU A 108 -0.48 7.36 -9.76
N HIS A 109 -0.94 7.39 -8.51
CA HIS A 109 -1.40 8.58 -7.81
C HIS A 109 -0.71 8.66 -6.45
N ILE A 110 0.13 9.68 -6.27
CA ILE A 110 0.81 9.95 -5.00
C ILE A 110 0.19 11.22 -4.41
N VAL A 111 -0.60 11.06 -3.34
CA VAL A 111 -1.30 12.18 -2.69
C VAL A 111 -0.37 12.78 -1.63
N PRO A 112 0.07 14.05 -1.77
CA PRO A 112 1.05 14.63 -0.86
C PRO A 112 0.58 14.64 0.61
N LYS A 113 1.53 14.63 1.55
CA LYS A 113 1.31 14.80 3.00
C LYS A 113 0.56 13.67 3.71
N TYR A 114 0.07 12.65 3.02
CA TYR A 114 -0.68 11.57 3.65
C TYR A 114 0.18 10.36 4.01
N GLY A 115 -0.14 9.74 5.15
CA GLY A 115 0.38 8.48 5.63
C GLY A 115 -0.30 7.26 5.01
N HIS A 116 -0.05 6.08 5.58
CA HIS A 116 -0.51 4.80 5.03
C HIS A 116 -2.03 4.62 5.06
N LEU A 117 -2.65 4.88 6.21
CA LEU A 117 -4.06 4.65 6.49
C LEU A 117 -4.91 5.91 6.31
N ASP A 118 -4.30 7.06 6.00
CA ASP A 118 -5.02 8.31 5.84
C ASP A 118 -6.04 8.28 4.69
N VAL A 119 -5.88 7.36 3.73
CA VAL A 119 -6.89 7.08 2.69
C VAL A 119 -8.23 6.61 3.28
N PHE A 120 -8.22 5.98 4.45
CA PHE A 120 -9.40 5.48 5.14
C PHE A 120 -9.85 6.38 6.29
N VAL A 121 -8.89 6.85 7.10
CA VAL A 121 -9.19 7.50 8.38
C VAL A 121 -8.86 8.99 8.42
N GLY A 122 -8.20 9.52 7.38
CA GLY A 122 -7.89 10.94 7.29
C GLY A 122 -9.17 11.78 7.25
N GLU A 123 -9.21 12.88 7.98
CA GLU A 123 -10.37 13.79 8.04
C GLU A 123 -10.77 14.29 6.64
N ASN A 124 -9.78 14.46 5.78
CA ASN A 124 -9.96 14.93 4.40
C ASN A 124 -9.96 13.79 3.37
N ALA A 125 -10.04 12.52 3.81
CA ALA A 125 -10.01 11.35 2.94
C ALA A 125 -11.04 11.45 1.79
N GLY A 126 -12.26 11.86 2.16
CA GLY A 126 -13.37 12.00 1.21
C GLY A 126 -13.18 13.10 0.16
N ARG A 127 -12.40 14.14 0.47
CA ARG A 127 -12.10 15.21 -0.47
C ARG A 127 -10.93 14.84 -1.39
N ASP A 128 -9.88 14.26 -0.84
CA ASP A 128 -8.59 14.16 -1.54
C ASP A 128 -8.38 12.80 -2.21
N TRP A 129 -9.07 11.73 -1.77
CA TRP A 129 -8.90 10.38 -2.30
C TRP A 129 -10.10 9.89 -3.11
N HIS A 130 -11.33 10.14 -2.63
CA HIS A 130 -12.52 9.62 -3.31
C HIS A 130 -12.65 10.08 -4.76
N PRO A 131 -12.35 11.35 -5.14
CA PRO A 131 -12.39 11.75 -6.54
C PRO A 131 -11.40 10.98 -7.42
N ILE A 132 -10.22 10.62 -6.90
CA ILE A 132 -9.23 9.81 -7.61
C ILE A 132 -9.79 8.39 -7.82
N ILE A 133 -10.27 7.76 -6.74
CA ILE A 133 -10.82 6.40 -6.79
C ILE A 133 -12.02 6.33 -7.74
N LEU A 134 -12.97 7.25 -7.63
CA LEU A 134 -14.13 7.33 -8.52
C LEU A 134 -13.71 7.61 -9.96
N GLY A 135 -12.74 8.49 -10.18
CA GLY A 135 -12.19 8.76 -11.50
C GLY A 135 -11.59 7.52 -12.16
N GLU A 136 -10.85 6.71 -11.41
CA GLU A 136 -10.27 5.45 -11.91
C GLU A 136 -11.32 4.34 -12.12
N LEU A 137 -12.36 4.28 -11.29
CA LEU A 137 -13.45 3.31 -11.43
C LEU A 137 -14.38 3.65 -12.61
N ASN A 138 -14.53 4.94 -12.95
CA ASN A 138 -15.37 5.39 -14.06
C ASN A 138 -14.67 5.29 -15.44
N LYS A 139 -13.38 4.98 -15.48
CA LYS A 139 -12.69 4.67 -16.74
C LYS A 139 -13.18 3.31 -17.25
N MET A 140 -13.68 3.28 -18.48
CA MET A 140 -13.98 2.02 -19.15
C MET A 140 -12.68 1.19 -19.27
N PRO A 141 -12.76 -0.15 -19.12
CA PRO A 141 -11.60 -1.04 -19.23
C PRO A 141 -10.83 -0.88 -20.54
#